data_AF-A0A7H8NI61-F1
#
_entry.id   AF-A0A7H8NI61-F1
#
_cell.length_a   1.000
_cell.length_b   1.000
_cell.length_c   1.000
_cell.angle_alpha   90.00
_cell.angle_beta   90.00
_cell.angle_gamma   90.00
#
_symmetry.space_group_name_H-M   'P 1'
#
loop_
_entity.id
_entity.type
_entity.pdbx_description
1 polymer ?
#
loop_
_entity_poly.entity_id
_entity_poly.type
_entity_poly.pdbx_seq_one_letter_code
_entity_poly.pdbx_strand_id
1 'polypeptide(L)'
;MSALATVASRYPAIAELLRDKADNDATLRQDERFLAWAKEENRGDEGVLRAVVSRLDRMRHRESYDLDSLLDRDSWNVSDELFKAILTEETISARPGFVQEGDGLAAYTQLFPSDPLATAAFRELETWFTTDREAREPRERGSVLAIAFGAAPPRDLPVLATRAHTRFRLDTFDRYLSMFTKPLMRRLRTDPDAIEAFKDALNDPMGISEDSAIMADPWDPIAHAHPGGQAMQRRYLFALVLRQVGALPQTDAAATIRILESASPDTVVHNPFTLHEGPLCLAVLDLAVSAADPRHL
;
A
#
# COMPACT_ATOMS: atom_id res chain seq x y z
N MET A 1 14.35 26.48 16.19
CA MET A 1 14.92 25.23 16.74
C MET A 1 14.77 24.07 15.78
N SER A 2 13.55 23.76 15.30
CA SER A 2 13.30 22.76 14.25
C SER A 2 14.21 22.88 13.01
N ALA A 3 14.56 24.09 12.57
CA ALA A 3 15.52 24.32 11.48
C ALA A 3 16.96 23.83 11.76
N LEU A 4 17.32 23.55 13.02
CA LEU A 4 18.62 22.97 13.36
C LEU A 4 18.66 21.45 13.15
N ALA A 5 17.49 20.79 13.09
CA ALA A 5 17.39 19.35 12.85
C ALA A 5 18.01 18.94 11.50
N THR A 6 17.91 19.82 10.48
CA THR A 6 18.47 19.58 9.14
C THR A 6 20.00 19.62 9.09
N VAL A 7 20.65 20.18 10.11
CA VAL A 7 22.12 20.25 10.22
C VAL A 7 22.68 19.43 11.38
N ALA A 8 21.82 18.98 12.31
CA ALA A 8 22.23 18.29 13.53
C ALA A 8 22.94 16.96 13.28
N SER A 9 22.61 16.26 12.18
CA SER A 9 23.31 15.04 11.75
C SER A 9 24.81 15.25 11.47
N ARG A 10 25.24 16.49 11.20
CA ARG A 10 26.64 16.84 10.91
C ARG A 10 27.39 17.46 12.09
N TYR A 11 26.69 17.81 13.18
CA TYR A 11 27.26 18.55 14.30
C TYR A 11 26.79 17.97 15.65
N PRO A 12 27.61 17.14 16.32
CA PRO A 12 27.22 16.45 17.56
C PRO A 12 26.72 17.36 18.69
N ALA A 13 27.32 18.55 18.86
CA ALA A 13 26.88 19.50 19.87
C ALA A 13 25.48 20.09 19.60
N ILE A 14 25.09 20.22 18.32
CA ILE A 14 23.74 20.67 17.94
C ILE A 14 22.74 19.54 18.17
N ALA A 15 23.12 18.30 17.88
CA ALA A 15 22.32 17.11 18.18
C ALA A 15 22.04 16.99 19.69
N GLU A 16 23.07 17.11 20.54
CA GLU A 16 22.89 17.11 22.01
C GLU A 16 21.96 18.22 22.48
N LEU A 17 22.14 19.44 22.01
CA LEU A 17 21.30 20.58 22.38
C LEU A 17 19.84 20.40 21.93
N LEU A 18 19.59 19.76 20.78
CA LEU A 18 18.24 19.43 20.33
C LEU A 18 17.57 18.38 21.21
N ARG A 19 18.32 17.37 21.68
CA ARG A 19 17.78 16.34 22.60
C ARG A 19 17.40 16.95 23.95
N ASP A 20 18.33 17.66 24.58
CA ASP A 20 18.09 18.32 25.87
C ASP A 20 16.88 19.26 25.80
N LYS A 21 16.68 19.91 24.65
CA LYS A 21 15.54 20.80 24.45
C LYS A 21 14.24 20.04 24.20
N ALA A 22 14.27 18.93 23.46
CA ALA A 22 13.09 18.09 23.24
C ALA A 22 12.60 17.43 24.54
N ASP A 23 13.49 17.15 25.49
CA ASP A 23 13.12 16.69 26.83
C ASP A 23 12.26 17.70 27.60
N ASN A 24 12.46 19.00 27.33
CA ASN A 24 11.80 20.09 28.04
C ASN A 24 10.73 20.82 27.21
N ASP A 25 10.59 20.51 25.92
CA ASP A 25 9.69 21.19 24.98
C ASP A 25 8.80 20.19 24.23
N ALA A 26 7.58 20.02 24.73
CA ALA A 26 6.58 19.15 24.13
C ALA A 26 6.18 19.57 22.70
N THR A 27 6.34 20.86 22.35
CA THR A 27 6.02 21.33 20.99
C THR A 27 7.09 20.90 19.99
N LEU A 28 8.35 20.85 20.42
CA LEU A 28 9.46 20.35 19.59
C LEU A 28 9.30 18.85 19.30
N ARG A 29 8.82 18.06 20.26
CA ARG A 29 8.49 16.63 20.07
C ARG A 29 7.32 16.37 19.11
N GLN A 30 6.60 17.42 18.71
CA GLN A 30 5.51 17.34 17.75
C GLN A 30 5.89 17.97 16.40
N ASP A 31 7.13 18.46 16.25
CA ASP A 31 7.62 19.09 15.02
C ASP A 31 8.12 18.05 14.01
N GLU A 32 7.70 18.20 12.76
CA GLU A 32 7.98 17.23 11.68
C GLU A 32 9.49 17.09 11.40
N ARG A 33 10.23 18.19 11.40
CA ARG A 33 11.67 18.15 11.11
C ARG A 33 12.46 17.56 12.26
N PHE A 34 12.00 17.78 13.50
CA PHE A 34 12.56 17.12 14.66
C PHE A 34 12.33 15.61 14.61
N LEU A 35 11.10 15.16 14.32
CA LEU A 35 10.78 13.73 14.24
C LEU A 35 11.54 13.01 13.12
N ALA A 36 11.66 13.64 11.95
CA ALA A 36 12.44 13.10 10.84
C ALA A 36 13.92 12.92 11.23
N TRP A 37 14.53 13.93 11.83
CA TRP A 37 15.91 13.85 12.32
C TRP A 37 16.08 12.84 13.46
N ALA A 38 15.16 12.80 14.42
CA ALA A 38 15.23 11.88 15.55
C ALA A 38 15.07 10.42 15.12
N LYS A 39 14.26 10.15 14.08
CA LYS A 39 14.22 8.85 13.41
C LYS A 39 15.56 8.53 12.75
N GLU A 40 16.13 9.44 11.96
CA GLU A 40 17.45 9.23 11.33
C GLU A 40 18.55 8.93 12.36
N GLU A 41 18.48 9.54 13.54
CA GLU A 41 19.40 9.24 14.65
C GLU A 41 19.25 7.81 15.18
N ASN A 42 18.08 7.21 14.97
CA ASN A 42 17.75 5.81 15.22
C ASN A 42 18.17 5.29 16.61
N ARG A 43 17.85 6.06 17.65
CA ARG A 43 18.25 5.74 19.03
C ARG A 43 17.26 4.86 19.80
N GLY A 44 16.19 4.42 19.15
CA GLY A 44 15.13 3.67 19.82
C GLY A 44 14.26 4.52 20.74
N ASP A 45 14.12 5.82 20.43
CA ASP A 45 13.29 6.73 21.23
C ASP A 45 11.80 6.39 21.05
N GLU A 46 11.23 5.78 22.09
CA GLU A 46 9.81 5.43 22.15
C GLU A 46 8.88 6.65 22.00
N GLY A 47 9.27 7.79 22.58
CA GLY A 47 8.49 9.01 22.53
C GLY A 47 8.40 9.58 21.10
N VAL A 48 9.48 9.45 20.32
CA VAL A 48 9.50 9.80 18.90
C VAL A 48 8.58 8.88 18.10
N LEU A 49 8.64 7.57 18.34
CA LEU A 49 7.76 6.61 17.66
C LEU A 49 6.27 6.89 17.96
N ARG A 50 5.90 7.09 19.24
CA ARG A 50 4.53 7.47 19.65
C ARG A 50 4.09 8.78 18.98
N ALA A 51 4.96 9.78 18.92
CA ALA A 51 4.65 11.06 18.29
C ALA A 51 4.40 10.91 16.78
N VAL A 52 5.20 10.10 16.07
CA VAL A 52 4.99 9.79 14.65
C VAL A 52 3.66 9.07 14.43
N VAL A 53 3.35 8.05 15.23
CA VAL A 53 2.09 7.30 15.12
C VAL A 53 0.88 8.20 15.36
N SER A 54 0.92 9.05 16.40
CA SER A 54 -0.17 10.00 16.71
C SER A 54 -0.44 11.04 15.62
N ARG A 55 0.50 11.24 14.69
CA ARG A 55 0.37 12.17 13.56
C ARG A 55 -0.27 11.56 12.32
N LEU A 56 -0.28 10.22 12.19
CA LEU A 56 -0.90 9.54 11.07
C LEU A 56 -2.38 9.96 10.93
N ASP A 57 -3.12 9.87 12.04
CA ASP A 57 -4.55 10.20 12.12
C ASP A 57 -4.89 11.66 11.75
N ARG A 58 -3.93 12.58 11.88
CA ARG A 58 -4.10 14.01 11.57
C ARG A 58 -3.88 14.35 10.10
N MET A 59 -3.37 13.40 9.30
CA MET A 59 -2.93 13.64 7.92
C MET A 59 -3.75 12.91 6.86
N ARG A 60 -5.01 12.56 7.17
CA ARG A 60 -5.97 11.84 6.30
C ARG A 60 -6.06 12.27 4.82
N HIS A 61 -5.53 13.45 4.44
CA HIS A 61 -5.59 13.98 3.08
C HIS A 61 -4.24 14.34 2.45
N ARG A 62 -3.11 14.05 3.11
CA ARG A 62 -1.77 14.28 2.54
C ARG A 62 -1.03 12.96 2.55
N GLU A 63 -0.65 12.47 1.36
CA GLU A 63 0.33 11.39 1.21
C GLU A 63 1.58 11.77 2.01
N SER A 64 1.64 11.32 3.26
CA SER A 64 2.58 11.88 4.21
C SER A 64 3.85 11.04 4.22
N TYR A 65 4.97 11.74 4.11
CA TYR A 65 6.32 11.25 4.35
C TYR A 65 6.40 10.41 5.64
N ASP A 66 5.57 10.72 6.64
CA ASP A 66 5.51 10.07 7.94
C ASP A 66 5.08 8.58 7.87
N LEU A 67 4.17 8.18 6.96
CA LEU A 67 3.78 6.76 6.84
C LEU A 67 4.87 5.92 6.18
N ASP A 68 5.45 6.40 5.07
CA ASP A 68 6.58 5.72 4.42
C ASP A 68 7.76 5.60 5.39
N SER A 69 7.99 6.62 6.19
CA SER A 69 9.00 6.65 7.24
C SER A 69 8.71 5.67 8.39
N LEU A 70 7.45 5.53 8.81
CA LEU A 70 7.07 4.55 9.83
C LEU A 70 7.21 3.10 9.34
N LEU A 71 6.84 2.86 8.08
CA LEU A 71 6.86 1.53 7.45
C LEU A 71 8.27 1.03 7.12
N ASP A 72 9.26 1.92 7.13
CA ASP A 72 10.68 1.60 7.04
C ASP A 72 11.19 1.05 8.39
N ARG A 73 10.78 -0.18 8.71
CA ARG A 73 11.00 -0.86 9.99
C ARG A 73 12.47 -0.91 10.39
N ASP A 74 13.37 -1.14 9.45
CA ASP A 74 14.81 -1.31 9.71
C ASP A 74 15.46 -0.02 10.21
N SER A 75 14.86 1.13 9.91
CA SER A 75 15.30 2.44 10.42
C SER A 75 14.83 2.72 11.85
N TRP A 76 14.23 1.74 12.54
CA TRP A 76 13.80 1.88 13.94
C TRP A 76 14.49 0.88 14.87
N ASN A 77 15.17 1.41 15.87
CA ASN A 77 15.87 0.65 16.90
C ASN A 77 14.99 0.47 18.15
N VAL A 78 13.73 0.10 17.92
CA VAL A 78 12.74 -0.26 18.95
C VAL A 78 12.43 -1.75 18.78
N SER A 79 12.13 -2.47 19.86
CA SER A 79 11.76 -3.89 19.75
C SER A 79 10.42 -4.04 19.01
N ASP A 80 10.22 -5.18 18.34
CA ASP A 80 8.96 -5.46 17.63
C ASP A 80 7.77 -5.44 18.59
N GLU A 81 7.92 -5.94 19.81
CA GLU A 81 6.85 -5.96 20.82
C GLU A 81 6.41 -4.54 21.19
N LEU A 82 7.36 -3.63 21.39
CA LEU A 82 7.06 -2.24 21.70
C LEU A 82 6.48 -1.49 20.50
N PHE A 83 7.01 -1.75 19.29
CA PHE A 83 6.48 -1.19 18.06
C PHE A 83 5.01 -1.60 17.83
N LYS A 84 4.74 -2.91 17.99
CA LYS A 84 3.39 -3.49 17.91
C LYS A 84 2.45 -2.88 18.95
N ALA A 85 2.91 -2.74 20.20
CA ALA A 85 2.11 -2.11 21.25
C ALA A 85 1.72 -0.68 20.86
N ILE A 86 2.68 0.16 20.49
CA ILE A 86 2.43 1.56 20.15
C ILE A 86 1.48 1.73 18.97
N LEU A 87 1.61 0.92 17.91
CA LEU A 87 0.71 0.98 16.76
C LEU A 87 -0.74 0.60 17.08
N THR A 88 -0.97 -0.13 18.16
CA THR A 88 -2.27 -0.72 18.50
C THR A 88 -2.92 -0.11 19.74
N GLU A 89 -2.24 0.83 20.41
CA GLU A 89 -2.71 1.49 21.63
C GLU A 89 -4.10 2.12 21.48
N GLU A 90 -4.38 2.77 20.35
CA GLU A 90 -5.67 3.43 20.09
C GLU A 90 -6.72 2.46 19.51
N THR A 91 -6.28 1.37 18.88
CA THR A 91 -7.16 0.36 18.24
C THR A 91 -7.93 -0.48 19.26
N ILE A 92 -7.43 -0.59 20.50
CA ILE A 92 -8.03 -1.42 21.57
C ILE A 92 -9.23 -0.72 22.24
N SER A 93 -9.56 0.52 21.87
CA SER A 93 -10.57 1.30 22.58
C SER A 93 -12.02 1.08 22.10
N ALA A 94 -12.79 0.35 22.93
CA ALA A 94 -14.19 0.61 23.30
C ALA A 94 -15.37 -0.19 22.69
N ARG A 95 -15.23 -1.08 21.69
CA ARG A 95 -16.31 -2.04 21.34
C ARG A 95 -15.81 -3.42 20.90
N PRO A 96 -16.26 -4.52 21.53
CA PRO A 96 -16.00 -5.86 21.01
C PRO A 96 -16.60 -6.02 19.61
N GLY A 97 -15.78 -6.43 18.63
CA GLY A 97 -16.21 -6.70 17.26
C GLY A 97 -16.26 -5.49 16.33
N PHE A 98 -15.61 -4.38 16.69
CA PHE A 98 -15.39 -3.25 15.79
C PHE A 98 -13.96 -2.74 15.94
N VAL A 99 -13.06 -3.22 15.08
CA VAL A 99 -11.79 -2.56 14.84
C VAL A 99 -12.07 -1.22 14.14
N GLN A 100 -11.83 -0.13 14.86
CA GLN A 100 -11.86 1.20 14.26
C GLN A 100 -10.70 1.30 13.25
N GLU A 101 -11.03 1.56 11.98
CA GLU A 101 -10.04 1.86 10.95
C GLU A 101 -9.21 3.08 11.39
N GLY A 102 -8.02 2.79 11.90
CA GLY A 102 -7.03 3.79 12.31
C GLY A 102 -5.74 3.57 11.52
N ASP A 103 -5.02 4.65 11.25
CA ASP A 103 -3.82 4.57 10.42
C ASP A 103 -2.69 3.77 11.11
N GLY A 104 -2.72 3.67 12.45
CA GLY A 104 -1.85 2.80 13.23
C GLY A 104 -2.04 1.30 12.92
N LEU A 105 -3.29 0.83 12.82
CA LEU A 105 -3.57 -0.56 12.45
C LEU A 105 -3.26 -0.84 10.97
N ALA A 106 -3.52 0.13 10.10
CA ALA A 106 -3.12 0.05 8.70
C ALA A 106 -1.59 -0.05 8.53
N ALA A 107 -0.82 0.66 9.36
CA ALA A 107 0.63 0.51 9.40
C ALA A 107 1.04 -0.85 9.99
N TYR A 108 0.38 -1.28 11.07
CA TYR A 108 0.62 -2.56 11.74
C TYR A 108 0.48 -3.75 10.78
N THR A 109 -0.62 -3.81 10.04
CA THR A 109 -0.91 -4.90 9.10
C THR A 109 0.08 -4.99 7.94
N GLN A 110 0.66 -3.86 7.53
CA GLN A 110 1.71 -3.83 6.51
C GLN A 110 3.08 -4.25 7.06
N LEU A 111 3.38 -3.93 8.32
CA LEU A 111 4.66 -4.26 8.97
C LEU A 111 4.71 -5.71 9.48
N PHE A 112 3.58 -6.20 9.99
CA PHE A 112 3.47 -7.50 10.65
C PHE A 112 2.33 -8.34 10.03
N PRO A 113 2.40 -8.66 8.73
CA PRO A 113 1.30 -9.26 7.98
C PRO A 113 0.91 -10.67 8.49
N SER A 114 1.85 -11.39 9.09
CA SER A 114 1.65 -12.74 9.64
C SER A 114 1.22 -12.74 11.12
N ASP A 115 1.12 -11.58 11.76
CA ASP A 115 0.72 -11.51 13.17
C ASP A 115 -0.78 -11.86 13.34
N PRO A 116 -1.17 -12.58 14.40
CA PRO A 116 -2.57 -12.87 14.70
C PRO A 116 -3.49 -11.65 14.65
N LEU A 117 -3.02 -10.47 15.09
CA LEU A 117 -3.85 -9.26 15.05
C LEU A 117 -4.09 -8.78 13.61
N ALA A 118 -3.09 -8.89 12.73
CA ALA A 118 -3.27 -8.54 11.32
C ALA A 118 -4.28 -9.47 10.64
N THR A 119 -4.20 -10.78 10.93
CA THR A 119 -5.16 -11.77 10.46
C THR A 119 -6.58 -11.49 11.00
N ALA A 120 -6.70 -11.09 12.27
CA ALA A 120 -7.99 -10.73 12.86
C ALA A 120 -8.58 -9.48 12.19
N ALA A 121 -7.77 -8.43 11.99
CA ALA A 121 -8.19 -7.21 11.30
C ALA A 121 -8.69 -7.49 9.88
N PHE A 122 -8.00 -8.36 9.13
CA PHE A 122 -8.46 -8.79 7.81
C PHE A 122 -9.82 -9.47 7.87
N ARG A 123 -10.03 -10.43 8.79
CA ARG A 123 -11.32 -11.15 8.93
C ARG A 123 -12.45 -10.23 9.38
N GLU A 124 -12.17 -9.26 10.25
CA GLU A 124 -13.14 -8.25 10.63
C GLU A 124 -13.53 -7.40 9.43
N LEU A 125 -12.55 -7.00 8.61
CA LEU A 125 -12.81 -6.28 7.36
C LEU A 125 -13.68 -7.10 6.40
N GLU A 126 -13.40 -8.40 6.21
CA GLU A 126 -14.25 -9.29 5.42
C GLU A 126 -15.67 -9.41 5.96
N THR A 127 -15.81 -9.50 7.29
CA THR A 127 -17.12 -9.55 7.96
C THR A 127 -17.87 -8.25 7.69
N TRP A 128 -17.22 -7.10 7.84
CA TRP A 128 -17.82 -5.80 7.57
C TRP A 128 -18.32 -5.67 6.12
N PHE A 129 -17.51 -6.04 5.13
CA PHE A 129 -17.92 -6.06 3.71
C PHE A 129 -19.07 -7.02 3.39
N THR A 130 -19.22 -8.08 4.20
CA THR A 130 -20.32 -9.04 4.10
C THR A 130 -21.61 -8.51 4.71
N THR A 131 -21.54 -7.87 5.88
CA THR A 131 -22.71 -7.52 6.68
C THR A 131 -23.23 -6.10 6.46
N ASP A 132 -22.37 -5.18 6.04
CA ASP A 132 -22.69 -3.76 5.93
C ASP A 132 -22.77 -3.34 4.46
N ARG A 133 -23.90 -2.72 4.09
CA ARG A 133 -24.12 -2.21 2.75
C ARG A 133 -23.31 -0.93 2.50
N GLU A 134 -23.09 -0.12 3.52
CA GLU A 134 -22.31 1.12 3.44
C GLU A 134 -20.81 0.83 3.24
N ALA A 135 -20.33 -0.34 3.66
CA ALA A 135 -18.97 -0.82 3.36
C ALA A 135 -18.66 -0.87 1.86
N ARG A 136 -19.69 -0.88 1.01
CA ARG A 136 -19.60 -0.96 -0.45
C ARG A 136 -19.64 0.41 -1.14
N GLU A 137 -19.85 1.49 -0.37
CA GLU A 137 -19.91 2.86 -0.86
C GLU A 137 -18.52 3.47 -1.13
N PRO A 138 -18.39 4.44 -2.05
CA PRO A 138 -17.09 4.92 -2.56
C PRO A 138 -16.23 5.76 -1.60
N ARG A 139 -16.54 5.85 -0.29
CA ARG A 139 -15.83 6.76 0.63
C ARG A 139 -14.41 6.28 0.94
N GLU A 140 -13.52 7.25 1.18
CA GLU A 140 -12.06 7.15 1.37
C GLU A 140 -11.60 5.86 2.07
N ARG A 141 -10.82 5.02 1.35
CA ARG A 141 -10.46 3.64 1.75
C ARG A 141 -8.98 3.42 2.00
N GLY A 142 -8.21 4.46 2.31
CA GLY A 142 -6.76 4.35 2.49
C GLY A 142 -6.36 3.25 3.47
N SER A 143 -6.94 3.29 4.68
CA SER A 143 -6.69 2.32 5.74
C SER A 143 -7.28 0.94 5.41
N VAL A 144 -8.44 0.86 4.74
CA VAL A 144 -9.03 -0.39 4.22
C VAL A 144 -8.09 -1.11 3.25
N LEU A 145 -7.56 -0.40 2.25
CA LEU A 145 -6.65 -0.98 1.25
C LEU A 145 -5.31 -1.36 1.88
N ALA A 146 -4.83 -0.55 2.82
CA ALA A 146 -3.63 -0.88 3.59
C ALA A 146 -3.79 -2.17 4.40
N ILE A 147 -4.92 -2.35 5.09
CA ILE A 147 -5.24 -3.58 5.82
C ILE A 147 -5.44 -4.75 4.87
N ALA A 148 -6.22 -4.56 3.79
CA ALA A 148 -6.52 -5.61 2.82
C ALA A 148 -5.24 -6.12 2.14
N PHE A 149 -4.39 -5.23 1.60
CA PHE A 149 -3.15 -5.66 0.97
C PHE A 149 -2.08 -6.10 1.98
N GLY A 150 -2.06 -5.50 3.17
CA GLY A 150 -1.11 -5.86 4.22
C GLY A 150 -1.35 -7.27 4.75
N ALA A 151 -2.59 -7.60 5.09
CA ALA A 151 -2.92 -8.81 5.84
C ALA A 151 -3.62 -9.93 5.05
N ALA A 152 -4.02 -9.69 3.79
CA ALA A 152 -4.64 -10.75 2.99
C ALA A 152 -3.70 -11.94 2.78
N PRO A 153 -4.26 -13.16 2.70
CA PRO A 153 -3.56 -14.31 2.13
C PRO A 153 -3.00 -13.98 0.74
N PRO A 154 -1.78 -14.41 0.41
CA PRO A 154 -1.15 -14.12 -0.89
C PRO A 154 -2.04 -14.41 -2.10
N ARG A 155 -2.75 -15.54 -2.09
CA ARG A 155 -3.67 -15.98 -3.14
C ARG A 155 -4.85 -15.03 -3.41
N ASP A 156 -5.23 -14.21 -2.44
CA ASP A 156 -6.37 -13.29 -2.54
C ASP A 156 -5.92 -11.92 -3.08
N LEU A 157 -4.61 -11.61 -3.08
CA LEU A 157 -4.10 -10.32 -3.53
C LEU A 157 -4.42 -9.99 -5.00
N PRO A 158 -4.36 -10.92 -5.98
CA PRO A 158 -4.73 -10.62 -7.36
C PRO A 158 -6.19 -10.17 -7.52
N VAL A 159 -7.13 -10.77 -6.79
CA VAL A 159 -8.55 -10.37 -6.87
C VAL A 159 -8.79 -9.05 -6.15
N LEU A 160 -8.16 -8.83 -5.00
CA LEU A 160 -8.21 -7.54 -4.29
C LEU A 160 -7.62 -6.42 -5.14
N ALA A 161 -6.53 -6.69 -5.85
CA ALA A 161 -5.91 -5.71 -6.74
C ALA A 161 -6.81 -5.36 -7.93
N THR A 162 -7.44 -6.37 -8.54
CA THR A 162 -8.39 -6.18 -9.63
C THR A 162 -9.59 -5.35 -9.17
N ARG A 163 -10.20 -5.69 -8.03
CA ARG A 163 -11.36 -4.99 -7.48
C ARG A 163 -11.03 -3.56 -7.07
N ALA A 164 -9.89 -3.34 -6.41
CA ALA A 164 -9.41 -2.01 -6.07
C ALA A 164 -9.19 -1.17 -7.33
N HIS A 165 -8.46 -1.69 -8.32
CA HIS A 165 -8.18 -1.00 -9.58
C HIS A 165 -9.46 -0.63 -10.33
N THR A 166 -10.43 -1.55 -10.43
CA THR A 166 -11.75 -1.25 -11.02
C THR A 166 -12.43 -0.09 -10.31
N ARG A 167 -12.38 -0.02 -8.97
CA ARG A 167 -13.00 1.06 -8.21
C ARG A 167 -12.30 2.40 -8.45
N PHE A 168 -10.97 2.43 -8.49
CA PHE A 168 -10.22 3.66 -8.83
C PHE A 168 -10.48 4.13 -10.25
N ARG A 169 -10.63 3.21 -11.21
CA ARG A 169 -10.98 3.61 -12.59
C ARG A 169 -12.37 4.25 -12.69
N LEU A 170 -13.30 3.86 -11.82
CA LEU A 170 -14.66 4.42 -11.79
C LEU A 170 -14.75 5.72 -10.97
N ASP A 171 -13.83 5.92 -10.03
CA ASP A 171 -13.79 7.09 -9.16
C ASP A 171 -12.92 8.19 -9.80
N THR A 172 -13.48 9.37 -10.05
CA THR A 172 -12.82 10.46 -10.83
C THR A 172 -11.67 11.15 -10.09
N PHE A 173 -11.10 10.51 -9.06
CA PHE A 173 -10.13 11.11 -8.16
C PHE A 173 -8.78 10.40 -8.22
N ASP A 174 -7.96 10.82 -9.19
CA ASP A 174 -6.55 10.41 -9.39
C ASP A 174 -5.69 10.48 -8.12
N ARG A 175 -6.07 11.33 -7.16
CA ARG A 175 -5.36 11.55 -5.88
C ARG A 175 -5.32 10.32 -4.96
N TYR A 176 -6.10 9.29 -5.25
CA TYR A 176 -6.22 8.13 -4.37
C TYR A 176 -5.50 6.87 -4.91
N LEU A 177 -4.87 6.91 -6.10
CA LEU A 177 -4.16 5.74 -6.64
C LEU A 177 -2.97 5.30 -5.78
N SER A 178 -2.32 6.21 -5.07
CA SER A 178 -1.24 5.88 -4.14
C SER A 178 -1.74 5.01 -2.97
N MET A 179 -3.02 5.14 -2.58
CA MET A 179 -3.65 4.31 -1.56
C MET A 179 -3.78 2.85 -2.00
N PHE A 180 -3.90 2.60 -3.31
CA PHE A 180 -3.87 1.26 -3.89
C PHE A 180 -2.44 0.76 -4.13
N THR A 181 -1.65 1.56 -4.85
CA THR A 181 -0.34 1.10 -5.35
C THR A 181 0.66 0.92 -4.22
N LYS A 182 0.76 1.86 -3.25
CA LYS A 182 1.81 1.79 -2.22
C LYS A 182 1.70 0.55 -1.34
N PRO A 183 0.55 0.22 -0.70
CA PRO A 183 0.46 -0.95 0.16
C PRO A 183 0.68 -2.27 -0.61
N LEU A 184 0.14 -2.38 -1.83
CA LEU A 184 0.36 -3.55 -2.68
C LEU A 184 1.84 -3.73 -3.03
N MET A 185 2.53 -2.65 -3.45
CA MET A 185 3.97 -2.73 -3.75
C MET A 185 4.81 -3.11 -2.54
N ARG A 186 4.46 -2.60 -1.35
CA ARG A 186 5.15 -2.99 -0.11
C ARG A 186 4.98 -4.47 0.19
N ARG A 187 3.75 -4.99 0.11
CA ARG A 187 3.44 -6.41 0.31
C ARG A 187 4.26 -7.29 -0.63
N LEU A 188 4.31 -6.95 -1.92
CA LEU A 188 5.02 -7.74 -2.92
C LEU A 188 6.54 -7.70 -2.79
N ARG A 189 7.12 -6.62 -2.25
CA ARG A 189 8.57 -6.54 -2.02
C ARG A 189 9.06 -7.46 -0.91
N THR A 190 8.20 -7.81 0.04
CA THR A 190 8.57 -8.58 1.24
C THR A 190 7.97 -9.98 1.28
N ASP A 191 6.98 -10.29 0.43
CA ASP A 191 6.30 -11.58 0.41
C ASP A 191 6.50 -12.31 -0.94
N PRO A 192 7.39 -13.32 -0.99
CA PRO A 192 7.59 -14.15 -2.19
C PRO A 192 6.34 -14.93 -2.61
N ASP A 193 5.51 -15.38 -1.67
CA ASP A 193 4.29 -16.13 -1.98
C ASP A 193 3.27 -15.21 -2.67
N ALA A 194 3.25 -13.92 -2.31
CA ALA A 194 2.47 -12.91 -3.01
C ALA A 194 2.94 -12.71 -4.46
N ILE A 195 4.26 -12.68 -4.69
CA ILE A 195 4.82 -12.62 -6.05
C ILE A 195 4.38 -13.85 -6.86
N GLU A 196 4.50 -15.06 -6.30
CA GLU A 196 4.08 -16.29 -6.98
C GLU A 196 2.58 -16.29 -7.28
N ALA A 197 1.73 -15.83 -6.36
CA ALA A 197 0.30 -15.68 -6.63
C ALA A 197 0.01 -14.75 -7.81
N PHE A 198 0.78 -13.66 -7.99
CA PHE A 198 0.65 -12.79 -9.16
C PHE A 198 1.20 -13.42 -10.45
N LYS A 199 2.23 -14.27 -10.37
CA LYS A 199 2.72 -15.03 -11.54
C LYS A 199 1.71 -16.08 -11.98
N ASP A 200 1.10 -16.79 -11.05
CA ASP A 200 0.02 -17.73 -11.32
C ASP A 200 -1.18 -17.01 -11.95
N ALA A 201 -1.57 -15.86 -11.38
CA ALA A 201 -2.62 -15.01 -11.95
C ALA A 201 -2.27 -14.44 -13.33
N LEU A 202 -0.99 -14.16 -13.62
CA LEU A 202 -0.56 -13.74 -14.96
C LEU A 202 -0.78 -14.86 -16.00
N ASN A 203 -0.50 -16.10 -15.60
CA ASN A 203 -0.66 -17.28 -16.45
C ASN A 203 -2.14 -17.63 -16.67
N ASP A 204 -2.96 -17.60 -15.62
CA ASP A 204 -4.40 -17.81 -15.65
C ASP A 204 -5.18 -16.64 -15.00
N PRO A 205 -5.41 -15.53 -15.74
CA PRO A 205 -6.04 -14.32 -15.19
C PRO A 205 -7.49 -14.50 -14.76
N MET A 206 -8.16 -15.54 -15.24
CA MET A 206 -9.55 -15.83 -14.89
C MET A 206 -9.67 -16.91 -13.80
N GLY A 207 -8.62 -17.68 -13.54
CA GLY A 207 -8.55 -18.71 -12.50
C GLY A 207 -8.11 -18.23 -11.12
N ILE A 208 -8.07 -16.92 -10.85
CA ILE A 208 -7.75 -16.36 -9.54
C ILE A 208 -8.84 -16.70 -8.50
N SER A 209 -8.47 -16.83 -7.22
CA SER A 209 -9.48 -17.01 -6.15
C SER A 209 -10.34 -15.74 -6.03
N GLU A 210 -11.66 -15.91 -5.97
CA GLU A 210 -12.62 -14.82 -5.74
C GLU A 210 -13.25 -14.86 -4.33
N ASP A 211 -12.69 -15.65 -3.42
CA ASP A 211 -13.29 -16.02 -2.13
C ASP A 211 -13.44 -14.85 -1.16
N SER A 212 -12.55 -13.85 -1.21
CA SER A 212 -12.62 -12.72 -0.28
C SER A 212 -13.86 -11.87 -0.52
N ALA A 213 -14.54 -11.45 0.56
CA ALA A 213 -15.68 -10.55 0.48
C ALA A 213 -15.27 -9.07 0.28
N ILE A 214 -14.00 -8.73 0.50
CA ILE A 214 -13.52 -7.35 0.45
C ILE A 214 -13.68 -6.81 -0.97
N MET A 215 -14.39 -5.69 -1.05
CA MET A 215 -14.73 -4.99 -2.30
C MET A 215 -15.46 -5.88 -3.32
N ALA A 216 -16.07 -6.98 -2.87
CA ALA A 216 -16.89 -7.86 -3.70
C ALA A 216 -18.29 -7.23 -3.90
N ASP A 217 -18.48 -6.44 -4.96
CA ASP A 217 -19.81 -6.08 -5.49
C ASP A 217 -19.72 -5.32 -6.84
N PRO A 218 -20.74 -5.36 -7.71
CA PRO A 218 -20.95 -6.46 -8.66
C PRO A 218 -20.89 -5.97 -10.11
N TRP A 219 -20.59 -4.69 -10.33
CA TRP A 219 -20.73 -4.08 -11.65
C TRP A 219 -19.51 -3.24 -11.99
N ASP A 220 -18.62 -3.88 -12.72
CA ASP A 220 -17.66 -3.19 -13.55
C ASP A 220 -18.33 -2.97 -14.93
N PRO A 221 -18.86 -1.76 -15.22
CA PRO A 221 -19.54 -1.49 -16.48
C PRO A 221 -18.68 -1.78 -17.70
N ILE A 222 -17.36 -1.59 -17.57
CA ILE A 222 -16.40 -1.79 -18.65
C ILE A 222 -16.17 -3.29 -18.87
N ALA A 223 -15.96 -4.04 -17.80
CA ALA A 223 -15.81 -5.49 -17.89
C ALA A 223 -17.10 -6.17 -18.38
N HIS A 224 -18.28 -5.65 -18.01
CA HIS A 224 -19.57 -6.17 -18.46
C HIS A 224 -19.83 -5.88 -19.95
N ALA A 225 -19.43 -4.70 -20.44
CA ALA A 225 -19.55 -4.34 -21.85
C ALA A 225 -18.58 -5.13 -22.76
N HIS A 226 -17.44 -5.58 -22.21
CA HIS A 226 -16.39 -6.25 -22.98
C HIS A 226 -15.91 -7.55 -22.29
N PRO A 227 -16.76 -8.59 -22.20
CA PRO A 227 -16.41 -9.83 -21.50
C PRO A 227 -15.17 -10.54 -22.07
N GLY A 228 -14.95 -10.44 -23.39
CA GLY A 228 -13.77 -10.99 -24.06
C GLY A 228 -12.46 -10.25 -23.74
N GLY A 229 -12.52 -9.01 -23.23
CA GLY A 229 -11.35 -8.21 -22.89
C GLY A 229 -10.84 -8.41 -21.47
N GLN A 230 -11.67 -8.94 -20.56
CA GLN A 230 -11.36 -9.03 -19.13
C GLN A 230 -10.07 -9.80 -18.85
N ALA A 231 -9.89 -10.96 -19.49
CA ALA A 231 -8.70 -11.77 -19.32
C ALA A 231 -7.42 -11.00 -19.72
N MET A 232 -7.48 -10.20 -20.78
CA MET A 232 -6.34 -9.39 -21.22
C MET A 232 -6.10 -8.17 -20.32
N GLN A 233 -7.16 -7.52 -19.84
CA GLN A 233 -7.07 -6.41 -18.88
C GLN A 233 -6.45 -6.85 -17.55
N ARG A 234 -6.91 -7.99 -17.00
CA ARG A 234 -6.34 -8.60 -15.78
C ARG A 234 -4.88 -8.99 -16.01
N ARG A 235 -4.57 -9.66 -17.14
CA ARG A 235 -3.19 -10.02 -17.51
C ARG A 235 -2.28 -8.78 -17.56
N TYR A 236 -2.74 -7.69 -18.15
CA TYR A 236 -2.01 -6.44 -18.20
C TYR A 236 -1.76 -5.86 -16.80
N LEU A 237 -2.79 -5.81 -15.95
CA LEU A 237 -2.65 -5.34 -14.56
C LEU A 237 -1.62 -6.17 -13.78
N PHE A 238 -1.68 -7.51 -13.88
CA PHE A 238 -0.75 -8.40 -13.17
C PHE A 238 0.68 -8.26 -13.70
N ALA A 239 0.87 -8.12 -15.01
CA ALA A 239 2.17 -7.87 -15.61
C ALA A 239 2.76 -6.53 -15.15
N LEU A 240 1.95 -5.47 -15.13
CA LEU A 240 2.35 -4.16 -14.61
C LEU A 240 2.77 -4.23 -13.13
N VAL A 241 1.97 -4.89 -12.31
CA VAL A 241 2.23 -5.06 -10.88
C VAL A 241 3.56 -5.79 -10.65
N LEU A 242 3.76 -6.92 -11.33
CA LEU A 242 5.01 -7.70 -11.26
C LEU A 242 6.21 -6.89 -11.77
N ARG A 243 6.03 -6.13 -12.85
CA ARG A 243 7.07 -5.24 -13.38
C ARG A 243 7.47 -4.17 -12.36
N GLN A 244 6.50 -3.57 -11.69
CA GLN A 244 6.75 -2.46 -10.76
C GLN A 244 7.56 -2.91 -9.53
N VAL A 245 7.47 -4.18 -9.14
CA VAL A 245 8.32 -4.77 -8.09
C VAL A 245 9.57 -5.48 -8.64
N GLY A 246 9.83 -5.39 -9.94
CA GLY A 246 11.00 -6.03 -10.58
C GLY A 246 10.93 -7.56 -10.63
N ALA A 247 9.73 -8.15 -10.48
CA ALA A 247 9.51 -9.58 -10.39
C ALA A 247 8.89 -10.21 -11.66
N LEU A 248 8.71 -9.43 -12.74
CA LEU A 248 8.23 -9.94 -14.03
C LEU A 248 9.39 -10.54 -14.84
N PRO A 249 9.44 -11.88 -15.04
CA PRO A 249 10.48 -12.50 -15.86
C PRO A 249 10.41 -12.03 -17.32
N GLN A 250 11.55 -11.88 -17.98
CA GLN A 250 11.61 -11.38 -19.37
C GLN A 250 10.83 -12.29 -20.34
N THR A 251 10.82 -13.60 -20.10
CA THR A 251 10.05 -14.57 -20.89
C THR A 251 8.55 -14.32 -20.79
N ASP A 252 8.07 -14.03 -19.59
CA ASP A 252 6.65 -13.82 -19.29
C ASP A 252 6.20 -12.44 -19.75
N ALA A 253 7.09 -11.44 -19.65
CA ALA A 253 6.90 -10.13 -20.27
C ALA A 253 6.73 -10.26 -21.80
N ALA A 254 7.64 -10.97 -22.47
CA ALA A 254 7.57 -11.18 -23.92
C ALA A 254 6.34 -11.98 -24.35
N ALA A 255 5.96 -13.02 -23.58
CA ALA A 255 4.73 -13.77 -23.82
C ALA A 255 3.49 -12.88 -23.65
N THR A 256 3.45 -12.06 -22.60
CA THR A 256 2.35 -11.14 -22.32
C THR A 256 2.23 -10.07 -23.39
N ILE A 257 3.34 -9.44 -23.81
CA ILE A 257 3.38 -8.45 -24.89
C ILE A 257 2.73 -9.01 -26.16
N ARG A 258 3.13 -10.21 -26.61
CA ARG A 258 2.55 -10.83 -27.81
C ARG A 258 1.04 -11.03 -27.72
N ILE A 259 0.53 -11.37 -26.53
CA ILE A 259 -0.92 -11.53 -26.30
C ILE A 259 -1.62 -10.16 -26.37
N LEU A 260 -1.05 -9.15 -25.72
CA LEU A 260 -1.63 -7.80 -25.67
C LEU A 260 -1.57 -7.08 -27.03
N GLU A 261 -0.53 -7.28 -27.84
CA GLU A 261 -0.42 -6.76 -29.21
C GLU A 261 -1.56 -7.25 -30.12
N SER A 262 -2.09 -8.44 -29.83
CA SER A 262 -3.23 -9.01 -30.57
C SER A 262 -4.60 -8.48 -30.12
N ALA A 263 -4.65 -7.65 -29.08
CA ALA A 263 -5.89 -7.09 -28.55
C ALA A 263 -6.53 -6.11 -29.55
N SER A 264 -7.86 -6.02 -29.52
CA SER A 264 -8.58 -5.01 -30.28
C SER A 264 -8.16 -3.59 -29.83
N PRO A 265 -7.94 -2.64 -30.76
CA PRO A 265 -7.70 -1.24 -30.42
C PRO A 265 -8.80 -0.59 -29.57
N ASP A 266 -10.02 -1.14 -29.63
CA ASP A 266 -11.17 -0.66 -28.85
C ASP A 266 -11.12 -1.11 -27.38
N THR A 267 -10.22 -2.04 -27.03
CA THR A 267 -10.03 -2.46 -25.64
C THR A 267 -9.15 -1.45 -24.93
N VAL A 268 -9.74 -0.66 -24.03
CA VAL A 268 -9.03 0.36 -23.25
C VAL A 268 -8.55 -0.23 -21.93
N VAL A 269 -7.36 0.17 -21.51
CA VAL A 269 -6.81 -0.10 -20.17
C VAL A 269 -6.33 1.17 -19.49
N HIS A 270 -6.30 1.11 -18.17
CA HIS A 270 -5.80 2.15 -17.29
C HIS A 270 -4.56 1.66 -16.56
N ASN A 271 -3.46 2.41 -16.64
CA ASN A 271 -2.24 2.16 -15.88
C ASN A 271 -2.33 2.86 -14.50
N PRO A 272 -2.48 2.11 -13.38
CA PRO A 272 -2.62 2.71 -12.05
C PRO A 272 -1.34 3.35 -11.50
N PHE A 273 -0.20 3.23 -12.19
CA PHE A 273 1.07 3.83 -11.78
C PHE A 273 1.38 5.14 -12.52
N THR A 274 0.81 5.35 -13.70
CA THR A 274 1.10 6.51 -14.55
C THR A 274 -0.12 7.38 -14.86
N LEU A 275 -1.32 6.96 -14.43
CA LEU A 275 -2.60 7.58 -14.78
C LEU A 275 -2.93 7.57 -16.28
N HIS A 276 -2.16 6.81 -17.07
CA HIS A 276 -2.41 6.73 -18.50
C HIS A 276 -3.57 5.79 -18.80
N GLU A 277 -4.52 6.27 -19.59
CA GLU A 277 -5.59 5.47 -20.18
C GLU A 277 -5.41 5.44 -21.71
N GLY A 278 -5.51 4.25 -22.30
CA GLY A 278 -5.34 4.08 -23.74
C GLY A 278 -5.60 2.67 -24.24
N PRO A 279 -5.47 2.46 -25.57
CA PRO A 279 -5.65 1.15 -26.19
C PRO A 279 -4.69 0.10 -25.62
N LEU A 280 -5.22 -1.09 -25.32
CA LEU A 280 -4.47 -2.20 -24.74
C LEU A 280 -3.31 -2.66 -25.64
N CYS A 281 -3.49 -2.61 -26.96
CA CYS A 281 -2.44 -2.92 -27.90
C CYS A 281 -1.23 -1.96 -27.82
N LEU A 282 -1.42 -0.73 -27.32
CA LEU A 282 -0.33 0.24 -27.09
C LEU A 282 0.24 0.16 -25.67
N ALA A 283 -0.53 -0.38 -24.72
CA ALA A 283 -0.10 -0.56 -23.34
C ALA A 283 1.09 -1.54 -23.19
N VAL A 284 1.44 -2.27 -24.25
CA VAL A 284 2.66 -3.08 -24.31
C VAL A 284 3.93 -2.26 -24.11
N LEU A 285 3.90 -0.95 -24.42
CA LEU A 285 5.01 -0.04 -24.16
C LEU A 285 5.34 0.08 -22.67
N ASP A 286 4.31 -0.03 -21.81
CA ASP A 286 4.46 -0.06 -20.36
C ASP A 286 5.09 -1.38 -19.86
N LEU A 287 5.26 -2.38 -20.72
CA LEU A 287 5.93 -3.65 -20.43
C LEU A 287 7.28 -3.79 -21.16
N ALA A 288 7.42 -3.17 -22.34
CA ALA A 288 8.57 -3.29 -23.22
C ALA A 288 9.82 -2.52 -22.74
N VAL A 289 9.66 -1.47 -21.93
CA VAL A 289 10.81 -0.73 -21.39
C VAL A 289 11.48 -1.57 -20.30
N SER A 290 12.63 -2.18 -20.61
CA SER A 290 13.56 -2.72 -19.61
C SER A 290 14.96 -2.21 -19.94
N ALA A 291 15.73 -1.88 -18.90
CA ALA A 291 17.15 -1.44 -18.91
C ALA A 291 17.45 0.07 -19.09
N ALA A 292 16.85 0.95 -18.28
CA ALA A 292 17.55 2.16 -17.83
C ALA A 292 17.72 2.09 -16.30
N ASP A 293 18.99 2.12 -15.88
CA ASP A 293 19.57 1.97 -14.54
C ASP A 293 18.68 2.37 -13.34
N PRO A 294 18.47 1.52 -12.32
CA PRO A 294 17.72 1.86 -11.09
C PRO A 294 18.43 2.86 -10.16
N ARG A 295 19.45 3.60 -10.63
CA ARG A 295 20.18 4.61 -9.84
C ARG A 295 19.59 6.03 -9.89
N HIS A 296 18.46 6.22 -10.55
CA HIS A 296 17.82 7.53 -10.62
C HIS A 296 16.30 7.43 -10.46
N LEU A 297 15.84 6.99 -9.28
CA LEU A 297 14.59 7.41 -8.66
C LEU A 297 14.79 7.46 -7.14
#